data_AF-A0A9D1P314-F1
#
_entry.id   AF-A0A9D1P314-F1
#
_cell.length_a   1.000
_cell.length_b   1.000
_cell.length_c   1.000
_cell.angle_alpha   90.00
_cell.angle_beta   90.00
_cell.angle_gamma   90.00
#
_symmetry.space_group_name_H-M   'P 1'
#
loop_
_entity.id
_entity.type
_entity.pdbx_description
1 polymer ?
#
loop_
_entity_poly.entity_id
_entity_poly.type
_entity_poly.pdbx_seq_one_letter_code
_entity_poly.pdbx_strand_id
1 'polypeptide(L)'
;MRGLYLLHLRKEWPLLLFPAAVIYGLLLPVQSQILSQPSVSTEELMRICGDSQRYLLLFAVWNMYPAFRLLLSRELKEATDGSLQAGRIRWGILFQGFYLLGLSPYLLWLYRETAPEGFGLGAALLPLQTTEMALLTVFFMLLLQSAPGGMAAAAGWHLYSFGGLPMPDVLRTGRVGIPAAVWEKNWYLCRFLCITFFLAAGSFLEKRKAVR
;
A
#
# COMPACT_ATOMS: atom_id res chain seq x y z
N MET A 1 23.58 22.37 1.84
CA MET A 1 22.92 21.08 1.54
C MET A 1 21.63 20.83 2.34
N ARG A 2 21.55 21.06 3.67
CA ARG A 2 20.29 20.89 4.44
C ARG A 2 19.09 21.68 3.91
N GLY A 3 19.31 22.88 3.35
CA GLY A 3 18.23 23.73 2.80
C GLY A 3 17.55 23.19 1.55
N LEU A 4 18.29 22.55 0.64
CA LEU A 4 17.75 21.94 -0.59
C LEU A 4 16.91 20.68 -0.28
N TYR A 5 17.38 19.86 0.67
CA TYR A 5 16.62 18.71 1.20
C TYR A 5 15.28 19.15 1.80
N LEU A 6 15.29 20.18 2.64
CA LEU A 6 14.08 20.75 3.24
C LEU A 6 13.12 21.33 2.19
N LEU A 7 13.64 21.98 1.15
CA LEU A 7 12.83 22.49 0.04
C LEU A 7 12.19 21.38 -0.79
N HIS A 8 12.89 20.27 -1.04
CA HIS A 8 12.34 19.13 -1.75
C HIS A 8 11.26 18.41 -0.93
N LEU A 9 11.52 18.15 0.36
CA LEU A 9 10.49 17.65 1.29
C LEU A 9 9.27 18.56 1.39
N ARG A 10 9.49 19.89 1.39
CA ARG A 10 8.42 20.89 1.39
C ARG A 10 7.66 20.98 0.05
N LYS A 11 8.16 20.37 -1.03
CA LYS A 11 7.40 20.21 -2.27
C LYS A 11 6.65 18.88 -2.34
N GLU A 12 7.18 17.82 -1.73
CA GLU A 12 6.62 16.48 -1.78
C GLU A 12 5.63 16.18 -0.62
N TRP A 13 5.60 16.98 0.46
CA TRP A 13 4.65 16.77 1.58
C TRP A 13 3.17 16.71 1.18
N PRO A 14 2.65 17.47 0.18
CA PRO A 14 1.25 17.34 -0.20
C PRO A 14 0.97 15.97 -0.81
N LEU A 15 1.93 15.40 -1.54
CA LEU A 15 1.82 14.07 -2.12
C LEU A 15 1.83 12.99 -1.04
N LEU A 16 2.58 13.19 0.04
CA LEU A 16 2.61 12.30 1.20
C LEU A 16 1.31 12.36 2.02
N LEU A 17 0.71 13.54 2.15
CA LEU A 17 -0.54 13.70 2.90
C LEU A 17 -1.79 13.38 2.09
N PHE A 18 -1.71 13.34 0.76
CA PHE A 18 -2.86 13.10 -0.09
C PHE A 18 -3.67 11.84 0.29
N PRO A 19 -3.05 10.65 0.50
CA PRO A 19 -3.79 9.48 0.99
C PRO A 19 -4.52 9.72 2.31
N ALA A 20 -3.86 10.36 3.28
CA ALA A 20 -4.46 10.66 4.57
C ALA A 20 -5.64 11.64 4.43
N ALA A 21 -5.50 12.67 3.59
CA ALA A 21 -6.57 13.62 3.30
C ALA A 21 -7.79 12.94 2.68
N VAL A 22 -7.59 12.00 1.74
CA VAL A 22 -8.71 11.26 1.15
C VAL A 22 -9.33 10.31 2.17
N ILE A 23 -8.54 9.58 2.94
CA ILE A 23 -9.05 8.63 3.93
C ILE A 23 -9.86 9.36 5.01
N TYR A 24 -9.28 10.38 5.63
CA TYR A 24 -9.89 11.04 6.79
C TYR A 24 -10.87 12.15 6.41
N GLY A 25 -10.68 12.79 5.26
CA GLY A 25 -11.53 13.88 4.79
C GLY A 25 -12.70 13.44 3.92
N LEU A 26 -12.62 12.28 3.25
CA LEU A 26 -13.65 11.81 2.32
C LEU A 26 -14.15 10.41 2.66
N LEU A 27 -13.26 9.42 2.71
CA LEU A 27 -13.63 8.02 2.86
C LEU A 27 -14.33 7.76 4.21
N LEU A 28 -13.71 8.18 5.30
CA LEU A 28 -14.21 7.97 6.66
C LEU A 28 -15.57 8.67 6.89
N PRO A 29 -15.75 9.97 6.56
CA PRO A 29 -17.06 10.62 6.72
C PRO A 29 -18.17 9.97 5.89
N VAL A 30 -17.89 9.57 4.65
CA VAL A 30 -18.90 8.94 3.78
C VAL A 30 -19.29 7.58 4.34
N GLN A 31 -18.32 6.76 4.73
CA GLN A 31 -18.59 5.43 5.25
C GLN A 31 -19.24 5.47 6.64
N SER A 32 -18.88 6.43 7.50
CA SER A 32 -19.51 6.57 8.82
C SER A 32 -20.97 6.99 8.72
N GLN A 33 -21.34 7.83 7.75
CA GLN A 33 -22.74 8.18 7.48
C GLN A 33 -23.57 6.96 7.10
N ILE A 34 -23.03 6.08 6.24
CA ILE A 34 -23.70 4.84 5.83
C ILE A 34 -23.85 3.91 7.03
N LEU A 35 -22.78 3.71 7.81
CA LEU A 35 -22.77 2.80 8.96
C LEU A 35 -23.60 3.29 10.14
N SER A 36 -23.89 4.59 10.23
CA SER A 36 -24.76 5.16 11.27
C SER A 36 -26.25 4.87 11.06
N GLN A 37 -26.63 4.29 9.92
CA GLN A 37 -28.02 3.96 9.62
C GLN A 37 -28.46 2.72 10.43
N PRO A 38 -29.70 2.67 10.94
CA PRO A 38 -30.17 1.63 11.86
C PRO A 38 -30.30 0.23 11.23
N SER A 39 -30.25 0.13 9.90
CA SER A 39 -30.34 -1.16 9.18
C SER A 39 -29.38 -1.14 8.00
N VAL A 40 -28.09 -1.33 8.26
CA VAL A 40 -27.08 -1.47 7.21
C VAL A 40 -27.21 -2.87 6.60
N SER A 41 -27.34 -2.93 5.28
CA SER A 41 -27.40 -4.22 4.58
C SER A 41 -26.01 -4.87 4.52
N THR A 42 -25.97 -6.20 4.43
CA THR A 42 -24.73 -6.94 4.20
C THR A 42 -24.02 -6.49 2.91
N GLU A 43 -24.78 -6.11 1.88
CA GLU A 43 -24.24 -5.61 0.62
C GLU A 43 -23.50 -4.26 0.79
N GLU A 44 -24.03 -3.36 1.62
CA GLU A 44 -23.37 -2.09 1.94
C GLU A 44 -22.09 -2.32 2.75
N LEU A 45 -22.08 -3.26 3.69
CA LEU A 45 -20.86 -3.64 4.43
C LEU A 45 -19.80 -4.21 3.49
N MET A 46 -20.19 -5.12 2.60
CA MET A 46 -19.31 -5.67 1.57
C MET A 46 -18.72 -4.58 0.69
N ARG A 47 -19.55 -3.59 0.30
CA ARG A 47 -19.11 -2.44 -0.51
C ARG A 47 -18.13 -1.57 0.26
N ILE A 48 -18.41 -1.23 1.52
CA ILE A 48 -17.51 -0.44 2.37
C ILE A 48 -16.16 -1.13 2.50
N CYS A 49 -16.13 -2.40 2.90
CA CYS A 49 -14.88 -3.16 3.01
C CYS A 49 -14.14 -3.26 1.66
N GLY A 50 -14.88 -3.45 0.57
CA GLY A 50 -14.35 -3.49 -0.79
C GLY A 50 -13.70 -2.19 -1.21
N ASP A 51 -14.37 -1.07 -1.00
CA ASP A 51 -13.87 0.26 -1.33
C ASP A 51 -12.67 0.63 -0.46
N SER A 52 -12.72 0.35 0.84
CA SER A 52 -11.56 0.50 1.75
C SER A 52 -10.37 -0.30 1.24
N GLN A 53 -10.56 -1.57 0.86
CA GLN A 53 -9.49 -2.40 0.32
C GLN A 53 -8.92 -1.81 -0.98
N ARG A 54 -9.77 -1.38 -1.91
CA ARG A 54 -9.33 -0.77 -3.18
C ARG A 54 -8.50 0.49 -2.93
N TYR A 55 -9.02 1.45 -2.18
CA TYR A 55 -8.34 2.72 -1.96
C TYR A 55 -7.05 2.55 -1.16
N LEU A 56 -7.04 1.74 -0.10
CA LEU A 56 -5.85 1.55 0.71
C LEU A 56 -4.73 0.84 -0.05
N LEU A 57 -5.05 -0.15 -0.88
CA LEU A 57 -4.03 -0.79 -1.72
C LEU A 57 -3.48 0.18 -2.78
N LEU A 58 -4.34 0.99 -3.39
CA LEU A 58 -3.91 2.03 -4.32
C LEU A 58 -3.03 3.08 -3.63
N PHE A 59 -3.37 3.47 -2.41
CA PHE A 59 -2.58 4.40 -1.62
C PHE A 59 -1.26 3.81 -1.13
N ALA A 60 -1.18 2.49 -0.94
CA ALA A 60 0.11 1.83 -0.71
C ALA A 60 1.04 1.96 -1.93
N VAL A 61 0.51 1.83 -3.16
CA VAL A 61 1.25 2.11 -4.39
C VAL A 61 1.69 3.58 -4.44
N TRP A 62 0.73 4.48 -4.17
CA TRP A 62 0.98 5.92 -4.17
C TRP A 62 2.09 6.30 -3.18
N ASN A 63 2.06 5.77 -1.96
CA ASN A 63 3.02 6.11 -0.91
C ASN A 63 4.47 5.69 -1.26
N MET A 64 4.64 4.64 -2.06
CA MET A 64 5.97 4.22 -2.51
C MET A 64 6.56 5.16 -3.57
N TYR A 65 5.73 5.88 -4.34
CA TYR A 65 6.20 6.81 -5.37
C TYR A 65 7.03 8.00 -4.83
N PRO A 66 6.55 8.82 -3.87
CA PRO A 66 7.35 9.90 -3.30
C PRO A 66 8.55 9.35 -2.52
N ALA A 67 8.42 8.19 -1.85
CA ALA A 67 9.54 7.51 -1.21
C ALA A 67 10.67 7.20 -2.19
N PHE A 68 10.34 6.67 -3.38
CA PHE A 68 11.35 6.35 -4.39
C PHE A 68 11.87 7.57 -5.14
N ARG A 69 11.05 8.62 -5.34
CA ARG A 69 11.53 9.89 -5.93
C ARG A 69 12.55 10.58 -5.05
N LEU A 70 12.35 10.58 -3.73
CA LEU A 70 13.33 11.11 -2.78
C LEU A 70 14.66 10.37 -2.86
N LEU A 71 14.65 9.07 -3.17
CA LEU A 71 15.85 8.22 -3.30
C LEU A 71 16.52 8.26 -4.68
N LEU A 72 15.77 8.59 -5.74
CA LEU A 72 16.27 8.68 -7.12
C LEU A 72 16.69 10.09 -7.52
N SER A 73 16.22 11.12 -6.80
CA SER A 73 16.62 12.51 -7.00
C SER A 73 18.15 12.65 -6.88
N ARG A 74 18.81 13.08 -7.95
CA ARG A 74 20.28 13.28 -7.98
C ARG A 74 20.75 14.24 -6.87
N GLU A 75 19.99 15.31 -6.66
CA GLU A 75 20.28 16.34 -5.64
C GLU A 75 20.19 15.81 -4.20
N LEU A 76 19.28 14.86 -3.95
CA LEU A 76 19.14 14.20 -2.66
C LEU A 76 20.13 13.05 -2.48
N LYS A 77 20.54 12.39 -3.57
CA LYS A 77 21.53 11.32 -3.59
C LYS A 77 22.88 11.80 -3.03
N GLU A 78 23.31 12.99 -3.45
CA GLU A 78 24.53 13.64 -2.93
C GLU A 78 24.42 13.99 -1.44
N ALA A 79 23.23 14.34 -0.94
CA ALA A 79 22.98 14.62 0.47
C ALA A 79 22.87 13.34 1.34
N THR A 80 22.55 12.20 0.73
CA THR A 80 22.40 10.89 1.40
C THR A 80 23.66 10.03 1.31
N ASP A 81 24.53 10.25 0.33
CA ASP A 81 25.80 9.51 0.17
C ASP A 81 26.77 9.69 1.37
N GLY A 82 26.63 10.77 2.14
CA GLY A 82 27.47 11.02 3.32
C GLY A 82 26.99 10.42 4.66
N SER A 83 25.73 10.00 4.79
CA SER A 83 25.17 9.54 6.08
C SER A 83 24.15 8.39 6.01
N LEU A 84 23.68 8.03 4.83
CA LEU A 84 22.59 7.08 4.61
C LEU A 84 22.99 6.01 3.59
N GLN A 85 23.94 5.16 3.96
CA GLN A 85 24.15 3.82 3.38
C GLN A 85 22.97 2.85 3.67
N ALA A 86 21.78 3.37 3.96
CA ALA A 86 20.58 2.56 4.13
C ALA A 86 20.00 2.28 2.74
N GLY A 87 20.04 1.02 2.30
CA GLY A 87 19.52 0.61 1.00
C GLY A 87 18.10 1.11 0.72
N ARG A 88 17.76 1.30 -0.56
CA ARG A 88 16.45 1.72 -1.07
C ARG A 88 15.30 0.89 -0.49
N ILE A 89 15.56 -0.39 -0.21
CA ILE A 89 14.58 -1.28 0.45
C ILE A 89 14.33 -0.88 1.90
N ARG A 90 15.37 -0.51 2.67
CA ARG A 90 15.18 -0.04 4.05
C ARG A 90 14.31 1.21 4.10
N TRP A 91 14.51 2.12 3.14
CA TRP A 91 13.67 3.29 3.00
C TRP A 91 12.23 2.95 2.61
N GLY A 92 12.02 2.01 1.67
CA GLY A 92 10.69 1.49 1.36
C GLY A 92 9.99 0.92 2.61
N ILE A 93 10.72 0.17 3.44
CA ILE A 93 10.21 -0.37 4.72
C ILE A 93 9.83 0.74 5.69
N LEU A 94 10.66 1.78 5.85
CA LEU A 94 10.36 2.91 6.72
C LEU A 94 9.10 3.66 6.28
N PHE A 95 8.98 3.96 4.98
CA PHE A 95 7.79 4.61 4.43
C PHE A 95 6.53 3.76 4.56
N GLN A 96 6.65 2.44 4.41
CA GLN A 96 5.55 1.52 4.65
C GLN A 96 5.14 1.52 6.12
N GLY A 97 6.11 1.57 7.05
CA GLY A 97 5.85 1.70 8.48
C GLY A 97 5.05 2.98 8.81
N PHE A 98 5.49 4.13 8.29
CA PHE A 98 4.75 5.39 8.48
C PHE A 98 3.33 5.35 7.90
N TYR A 99 3.17 4.73 6.73
CA TYR A 99 1.86 4.55 6.13
C TYR A 99 0.94 3.69 7.00
N LEU A 100 1.42 2.54 7.48
CA LEU A 100 0.64 1.66 8.36
C LEU A 100 0.27 2.34 9.69
N LEU A 101 1.20 3.12 10.26
CA LEU A 101 0.91 3.92 11.46
C LEU A 101 -0.18 4.96 11.18
N GLY A 102 -0.08 5.68 10.05
CA GLY A 102 -1.07 6.64 9.62
C GLY A 102 -2.43 6.03 9.28
N LEU A 103 -2.47 4.77 8.84
CA LEU A 103 -3.71 4.01 8.61
C LEU A 103 -4.34 3.47 9.88
N SER A 104 -3.58 3.27 10.94
CA SER A 104 -4.03 2.52 12.12
C SER A 104 -5.33 3.05 12.76
N PRO A 105 -5.58 4.37 12.89
CA PRO A 105 -6.87 4.86 13.41
C PRO A 105 -8.05 4.44 12.53
N TYR A 106 -7.91 4.58 11.22
CA TYR A 106 -8.93 4.20 10.25
C TYR A 106 -9.19 2.68 10.26
N LEU A 107 -8.13 1.86 10.32
CA LEU A 107 -8.26 0.40 10.37
C LEU A 107 -8.94 -0.08 11.66
N LEU A 108 -8.62 0.54 12.80
CA LEU A 108 -9.26 0.23 14.08
C LEU A 108 -10.75 0.60 14.06
N TRP A 109 -11.08 1.75 13.49
CA TRP A 109 -12.47 2.16 13.28
C TRP A 109 -13.20 1.16 12.38
N LEU A 110 -12.65 0.87 11.20
CA LEU A 110 -13.25 -0.06 10.24
C LEU A 110 -13.46 -1.46 10.85
N TYR A 111 -12.48 -1.95 11.61
CA TYR A 111 -12.59 -3.21 12.33
C TYR A 111 -13.76 -3.20 13.30
N ARG A 112 -13.89 -2.15 14.13
CA ARG A 112 -14.94 -2.06 15.16
C ARG A 112 -16.34 -2.02 14.55
N GLU A 113 -16.53 -1.25 13.49
CA GLU A 113 -17.84 -1.12 12.84
C GLU A 113 -18.27 -2.38 12.07
N THR A 114 -17.30 -3.15 11.57
CA THR A 114 -17.57 -4.31 10.69
C THR A 114 -17.43 -5.66 11.40
N ALA A 115 -16.84 -5.70 12.60
CA ALA A 115 -16.68 -6.91 13.40
C ALA A 115 -18.00 -7.58 13.84
N PRO A 116 -19.05 -6.85 14.27
CA PRO A 116 -20.31 -7.46 14.71
C PRO A 116 -20.96 -8.35 13.64
N GLU A 117 -20.77 -7.98 12.37
CA GLU A 117 -21.33 -8.63 11.19
C GLU A 117 -20.37 -9.65 10.54
N GLY A 118 -19.24 -9.98 11.21
CA GLY A 118 -18.28 -10.98 10.75
C GLY A 118 -17.27 -10.49 9.68
N PHE A 119 -17.27 -9.19 9.36
CA PHE A 119 -16.37 -8.60 8.36
C PHE A 119 -15.07 -8.03 8.94
N GLY A 120 -14.93 -7.96 10.27
CA GLY A 120 -13.77 -7.38 10.95
C GLY A 120 -12.42 -7.99 10.55
N LEU A 121 -12.37 -9.30 10.25
CA LEU A 121 -11.15 -9.95 9.76
C LEU A 121 -10.65 -9.36 8.43
N GLY A 122 -11.54 -8.81 7.60
CA GLY A 122 -11.15 -8.11 6.37
C GLY A 122 -10.29 -6.87 6.68
N ALA A 123 -10.69 -6.08 7.68
CA ALA A 123 -9.93 -4.93 8.13
C ALA A 123 -8.55 -5.31 8.70
N ALA A 124 -8.49 -6.43 9.43
CA ALA A 124 -7.24 -6.94 10.02
C ALA A 124 -6.22 -7.43 8.96
N LEU A 125 -6.67 -7.76 7.75
CA LEU A 125 -5.81 -8.24 6.65
C LEU A 125 -5.29 -7.12 5.75
N LEU A 126 -5.86 -5.92 5.82
CA LEU A 126 -5.41 -4.77 5.04
C LEU A 126 -3.93 -4.42 5.26
N PRO A 127 -3.36 -4.49 6.47
CA PRO A 127 -1.91 -4.30 6.67
C PRO A 127 -1.05 -5.26 5.84
N LEU A 128 -1.45 -6.53 5.75
CA LEU A 128 -0.75 -7.54 4.96
C LEU A 128 -0.82 -7.21 3.46
N GLN A 129 -2.03 -6.90 2.96
CA GLN A 129 -2.29 -6.62 1.56
C GLN A 129 -1.62 -5.33 1.07
N THR A 130 -1.68 -4.27 1.88
CA THR A 130 -0.98 -3.01 1.59
C THR A 130 0.54 -3.19 1.60
N THR A 131 1.07 -4.04 2.49
CA THR A 131 2.50 -4.37 2.52
C THR A 131 2.94 -5.15 1.29
N GLU A 132 2.16 -6.15 0.87
CA GLU A 132 2.41 -6.86 -0.39
C GLU A 132 2.43 -5.88 -1.57
N MET A 133 1.43 -5.00 -1.65
CA MET A 133 1.31 -4.03 -2.74
C MET A 133 2.47 -3.03 -2.76
N ALA A 134 2.92 -2.58 -1.60
CA ALA A 134 4.10 -1.72 -1.47
C ALA A 134 5.37 -2.43 -1.95
N LEU A 135 5.60 -3.68 -1.54
CA LEU A 135 6.76 -4.46 -1.94
C LEU A 135 6.78 -4.76 -3.44
N LEU A 136 5.63 -5.11 -4.02
CA LEU A 136 5.49 -5.28 -5.46
C LEU A 136 5.78 -3.97 -6.21
N THR A 137 5.34 -2.82 -5.67
CA THR A 137 5.65 -1.50 -6.23
C THR A 137 7.15 -1.22 -6.22
N VAL A 138 7.81 -1.43 -5.08
CA VAL A 138 9.27 -1.28 -4.95
C VAL A 138 10.01 -2.22 -5.90
N PHE A 139 9.56 -3.47 -6.01
CA PHE A 139 10.12 -4.44 -6.94
C PHE A 139 10.07 -3.93 -8.38
N PHE A 140 8.91 -3.46 -8.86
CA PHE A 140 8.80 -2.93 -10.22
C PHE A 140 9.63 -1.66 -10.42
N MET A 141 9.70 -0.77 -9.43
CA MET A 141 10.56 0.42 -9.51
C MET A 141 12.04 0.04 -9.61
N LEU A 142 12.48 -1.00 -8.89
CA LEU A 142 13.84 -1.52 -8.99
C LEU A 142 14.09 -2.21 -10.34
N LEU A 143 13.14 -3.01 -10.82
CA LEU A 143 13.22 -3.74 -12.08
C LEU A 143 13.32 -2.78 -13.27
N LEU A 144 12.37 -1.84 -13.35
CA LEU A 144 12.26 -0.85 -14.44
C LEU A 144 13.19 0.35 -14.27
N GLN A 145 13.84 0.47 -13.11
CA GLN A 145 14.69 1.61 -12.74
C GLN A 145 13.97 2.96 -12.83
N SER A 146 12.66 2.95 -12.65
CA SER A 146 11.79 4.10 -12.89
C SER A 146 10.71 4.15 -11.83
N ALA A 147 10.67 5.23 -11.05
CA ALA A 147 9.58 5.49 -10.13
C ALA A 147 8.21 5.54 -10.83
N PRO A 148 8.01 6.31 -11.92
CA PRO A 148 6.72 6.32 -12.62
C PRO A 148 6.43 4.98 -13.31
N GLY A 149 7.44 4.31 -13.88
CA GLY A 149 7.26 3.01 -14.51
C GLY A 149 6.84 1.93 -13.51
N GLY A 150 7.48 1.89 -12.34
CA GLY A 150 7.13 0.94 -11.28
C GLY A 150 5.76 1.22 -10.65
N MET A 151 5.42 2.50 -10.47
CA MET A 151 4.08 2.91 -10.03
C MET A 151 3.00 2.49 -11.05
N ALA A 152 3.24 2.70 -12.35
CA ALA A 152 2.31 2.31 -13.40
C ALA A 152 2.10 0.79 -13.47
N ALA A 153 3.18 0.01 -13.35
CA ALA A 153 3.09 -1.46 -13.32
C ALA A 153 2.31 -1.95 -12.09
N ALA A 154 2.56 -1.36 -10.92
CA ALA A 154 1.84 -1.67 -9.70
C ALA A 154 0.36 -1.26 -9.75
N ALA A 155 0.05 -0.06 -10.27
CA ALA A 155 -1.33 0.36 -10.50
C ALA A 155 -2.04 -0.55 -11.52
N GLY A 156 -1.34 -1.00 -12.56
CA GLY A 156 -1.84 -2.00 -13.50
C GLY A 156 -2.15 -3.33 -12.80
N TRP A 157 -1.27 -3.82 -11.92
CA TRP A 157 -1.52 -5.01 -11.09
C TRP A 157 -2.74 -4.84 -10.17
N HIS A 158 -2.87 -3.67 -9.55
CA HIS A 158 -4.04 -3.32 -8.73
C HIS A 158 -5.33 -3.38 -9.57
N LEU A 159 -5.35 -2.71 -10.72
CA LEU A 159 -6.50 -2.74 -11.63
C LEU A 159 -6.78 -4.16 -12.12
N TYR A 160 -5.77 -4.98 -12.41
CA TYR A 160 -5.96 -6.37 -12.80
C TYR A 160 -6.57 -7.21 -11.67
N SER A 161 -6.18 -6.95 -10.42
CA SER A 161 -6.69 -7.65 -9.23
C SER A 161 -8.15 -7.31 -8.89
N PHE A 162 -8.64 -6.13 -9.30
CA PHE A 162 -9.98 -5.62 -8.97
C PHE A 162 -10.91 -5.37 -10.18
N GLY A 163 -10.39 -5.40 -11.40
CA GLY A 163 -11.02 -4.91 -12.62
C GLY A 163 -11.81 -5.94 -13.43
N GLY A 164 -12.24 -7.04 -12.82
CA GLY A 164 -13.16 -8.00 -13.44
C GLY A 164 -12.55 -8.95 -14.48
N LEU A 165 -11.24 -8.90 -14.70
CA LEU A 165 -10.53 -9.89 -15.52
C LEU A 165 -10.44 -11.24 -14.77
N PRO A 166 -10.46 -12.39 -15.49
CA PRO A 166 -10.44 -13.71 -14.88
C PRO A 166 -9.06 -14.01 -14.28
N MET A 167 -8.84 -13.52 -13.06
CA MET A 167 -7.68 -13.86 -12.23
C MET A 167 -8.09 -14.93 -11.20
N PRO A 168 -7.32 -16.02 -11.06
CA PRO A 168 -7.53 -17.00 -9.99
C PRO A 168 -7.57 -16.31 -8.62
N ASP A 169 -8.55 -16.65 -7.79
CA ASP A 169 -8.77 -15.99 -6.50
C ASP A 169 -7.60 -16.12 -5.53
N VAL A 170 -6.73 -17.11 -5.71
CA VAL A 170 -5.49 -17.29 -4.92
C VAL A 170 -4.44 -16.22 -5.27
N LEU A 171 -4.47 -15.69 -6.50
CA LEU A 171 -3.50 -14.72 -6.99
C LEU A 171 -3.92 -13.28 -6.71
N ARG A 172 -5.21 -13.01 -6.49
CA ARG A 172 -5.73 -11.67 -6.19
C ARG A 172 -5.20 -11.16 -4.85
N THR A 173 -4.66 -9.94 -4.84
CA THR A 173 -4.20 -9.25 -3.62
C THR A 173 -5.36 -8.91 -2.68
N GLY A 174 -6.57 -8.73 -3.20
CA GLY A 174 -7.80 -8.53 -2.43
C GLY A 174 -8.95 -9.40 -2.91
N ARG A 175 -9.89 -9.71 -2.00
CA ARG A 175 -11.14 -10.41 -2.29
C ARG A 175 -12.31 -9.54 -1.85
N VAL A 176 -12.77 -8.70 -2.77
CA VAL A 176 -13.91 -7.79 -2.53
C VAL A 176 -15.18 -8.61 -2.30
N GLY A 177 -15.95 -8.25 -1.27
CA GLY A 177 -17.25 -8.86 -1.00
C GLY A 177 -17.19 -10.28 -0.42
N ILE A 178 -16.01 -10.83 -0.14
CA ILE A 178 -15.86 -12.15 0.49
C ILE A 178 -15.36 -11.94 1.93
N PRO A 179 -16.14 -12.31 2.96
CA PRO A 179 -15.68 -12.23 4.34
C PRO A 179 -14.40 -13.02 4.52
N ALA A 180 -13.41 -12.42 5.20
CA ALA A 180 -12.11 -13.03 5.43
C ALA A 180 -12.19 -14.37 6.20
N ALA A 181 -13.27 -14.59 6.97
CA ALA A 181 -13.55 -15.87 7.63
C ALA A 181 -13.68 -17.05 6.64
N VAL A 182 -14.00 -16.78 5.37
CA VAL A 182 -14.22 -17.79 4.32
C VAL A 182 -12.99 -17.95 3.42
N TRP A 183 -11.89 -17.25 3.71
CA TRP A 183 -10.71 -17.30 2.85
C TRP A 183 -9.94 -18.60 3.06
N GLU A 184 -9.53 -19.22 1.95
CA GLU A 184 -8.78 -20.46 1.98
C GLU A 184 -7.36 -20.27 2.53
N LYS A 185 -6.85 -21.26 3.27
CA LYS A 185 -5.47 -21.29 3.76
C LYS A 185 -4.43 -21.06 2.64
N ASN A 186 -4.73 -21.55 1.44
CA ASN A 186 -3.88 -21.40 0.25
C ASN A 186 -3.70 -19.93 -0.16
N TRP A 187 -4.70 -19.08 0.07
CA TRP A 187 -4.60 -17.66 -0.21
C TRP A 187 -3.55 -16.99 0.69
N TYR A 188 -3.62 -17.25 2.01
CA TYR A 188 -2.66 -16.72 2.98
C TYR A 188 -1.23 -17.17 2.67
N LEU A 189 -1.06 -18.46 2.36
CA LEU A 189 0.24 -19.00 1.96
C LEU A 189 0.78 -18.29 0.71
N CYS A 190 -0.06 -18.08 -0.30
CA CYS A 190 0.32 -17.38 -1.51
C CYS A 190 0.78 -15.94 -1.22
N ARG A 191 0.07 -15.20 -0.35
CA ARG A 191 0.48 -13.84 0.05
C ARG A 191 1.84 -13.82 0.74
N PHE A 192 2.07 -14.76 1.65
CA PHE A 192 3.36 -14.86 2.34
C PHE A 192 4.51 -15.18 1.37
N LEU A 193 4.27 -16.07 0.42
CA LEU A 193 5.24 -16.40 -0.63
C LEU A 193 5.51 -15.20 -1.54
N CYS A 194 4.48 -14.46 -1.96
CA CYS A 194 4.61 -13.25 -2.76
C CYS A 194 5.43 -12.16 -2.04
N ILE A 195 5.11 -11.87 -0.78
CA ILE A 195 5.86 -10.92 0.06
C ILE A 195 7.33 -11.32 0.15
N THR A 196 7.60 -12.59 0.48
CA THR A 196 8.97 -13.11 0.60
C THR A 196 9.72 -13.01 -0.72
N PHE A 197 9.07 -13.37 -1.83
CA PHE A 197 9.64 -13.28 -3.17
C PHE A 197 9.99 -11.83 -3.53
N PHE A 198 9.08 -10.87 -3.37
CA PHE A 198 9.34 -9.48 -3.71
C PHE A 198 10.44 -8.85 -2.85
N LEU A 199 10.51 -9.19 -1.56
CA LEU A 199 11.59 -8.79 -0.67
C LEU A 199 12.95 -9.35 -1.13
N ALA A 200 13.03 -10.65 -1.41
CA ALA A 200 14.26 -11.31 -1.84
C ALA A 200 14.72 -10.82 -3.22
N ALA A 201 13.79 -10.76 -4.19
CA ALA A 201 14.06 -10.31 -5.54
C ALA A 201 14.46 -8.82 -5.57
N GLY A 202 13.76 -7.97 -4.81
CA GLY A 202 14.13 -6.58 -4.63
C GLY A 202 15.54 -6.43 -4.08
N SER A 203 15.87 -7.20 -3.02
CA SER A 203 17.20 -7.16 -2.38
C SER A 203 18.31 -7.59 -3.32
N PHE A 204 18.05 -8.60 -4.15
CA PHE A 204 18.98 -9.04 -5.18
C PHE A 204 19.20 -7.97 -6.26
N LEU A 205 18.12 -7.36 -6.76
CA LEU A 205 18.19 -6.28 -7.76
C LEU A 205 18.92 -5.05 -7.24
N GLU A 206 18.77 -4.73 -5.96
CA GLU A 206 19.50 -3.64 -5.32
C GLU A 206 21.00 -3.93 -5.25
N LYS A 207 21.39 -5.13 -4.78
CA LYS A 207 22.80 -5.53 -4.69
C LYS A 207 23.51 -5.57 -6.04
N ARG A 208 22.87 -6.09 -7.09
CA ARG A 208 23.45 -6.13 -8.44
C ARG A 208 23.78 -4.75 -9.00
N LYS A 209 23.09 -3.70 -8.55
CA LYS A 209 23.32 -2.32 -9.01
C LYS A 209 24.35 -1.56 -8.19
N ALA A 210 24.60 -1.95 -6.94
CA ALA A 210 25.70 -1.38 -6.16
C ALA A 210 27.09 -1.77 -6.69
N VAL A 211 27.16 -2.73 -7.61
CA VAL A 211 28.39 -3.27 -8.23
C VAL A 211 28.66 -2.66 -9.63
N ARG A 212 27.77 -1.80 -10.14
CA ARG A 212 27.97 -1.04 -11.39
C ARG A 212 28.17 0.44 -11.08
#